data_AF-A0A7C7T7G8-F1
#
_entry.id   AF-A0A7C7T7G8-F1
#
_cell.length_a   1.000
_cell.length_b   1.000
_cell.length_c   1.000
_cell.angle_alpha   90.00
_cell.angle_beta   90.00
_cell.angle_gamma   90.00
#
_symmetry.space_group_name_H-M   'P 1'
#
loop_
_entity.id
_entity.type
_entity.pdbx_description
1 polymer ?
#
loop_
_entity_poly.entity_id
_entity_poly.type
_entity_poly.pdbx_seq_one_letter_code
_entity_poly.pdbx_strand_id
1 'polypeptide(L)'
;MPVVKATVHGAISIVNAIATGKGATLGISKNIDVIIETSQGHGITTETNGKLLRSRLINRVVEKIVPKKELQKTKLKILLDLQQ
;
A
#
# COMPACT_ATOMS: atom_id res chain seq x y z
N MET A 1 12.49 -15.95 0.68
CA MET A 1 11.63 -14.82 1.10
C MET A 1 10.80 -14.40 -0.10
N PRO A 2 9.47 -14.53 -0.06
CA PRO A 2 8.61 -13.96 -1.08
C PRO A 2 8.77 -12.44 -1.08
N VAL A 3 9.21 -11.91 -2.22
CA VAL A 3 9.25 -10.48 -2.49
C VAL A 3 8.32 -10.26 -3.67
N VAL A 4 7.28 -9.45 -3.46
CA VAL A 4 6.30 -9.13 -4.50
C VAL A 4 6.38 -7.63 -4.75
N LYS A 5 6.51 -7.25 -6.02
CA LYS A 5 6.46 -5.86 -6.47
C LYS A 5 5.14 -5.60 -7.18
N ALA A 6 4.46 -4.53 -6.80
CA ALA A 6 3.27 -4.02 -7.45
C ALA A 6 3.45 -2.53 -7.78
N THR A 7 3.13 -2.13 -9.00
CA THR A 7 3.20 -0.72 -9.43
C THR A 7 1.78 -0.16 -9.51
N VAL A 8 1.57 1.01 -8.90
CA VAL A 8 0.29 1.73 -8.93
C VAL A 8 0.50 3.08 -9.60
N HIS A 9 -0.27 3.35 -10.65
CA HIS A 9 -0.25 4.64 -11.33
C HIS A 9 -1.13 5.66 -10.58
N GLY A 10 -0.62 6.88 -10.48
CA GLY A 10 -1.33 8.02 -9.93
C GLY A 10 -2.46 8.44 -10.86
N ALA A 11 -3.49 9.04 -10.29
CA ALA A 11 -4.62 9.56 -11.03
C ALA A 11 -5.19 10.80 -10.35
N ILE A 12 -5.67 11.75 -11.15
CA ILE A 12 -6.28 13.00 -10.69
C ILE A 12 -7.77 12.98 -11.05
N SER A 13 -8.64 13.22 -10.06
CA SER A 13 -10.07 13.35 -10.31
C SER A 13 -10.35 14.68 -11.03
N ILE A 14 -10.95 14.64 -12.22
CA ILE A 14 -11.32 15.84 -13.00
C ILE A 14 -12.63 16.42 -12.46
N VAL A 15 -13.57 15.55 -12.12
CA VAL A 15 -14.84 15.89 -11.48
C VAL A 15 -15.05 14.99 -10.26
N ASN A 16 -15.95 15.37 -9.36
CA ASN A 16 -16.12 14.70 -8.08
C ASN A 16 -16.69 13.27 -8.26
N ALA A 17 -15.81 12.27 -8.34
CA ALA A 17 -16.16 10.86 -8.45
C ALA A 17 -16.49 10.22 -7.08
N ILE A 18 -15.89 10.75 -6.00
CA ILE A 18 -15.97 10.14 -4.66
C ILE A 18 -17.36 10.34 -4.04
N ALA A 19 -17.98 11.52 -4.20
CA ALA A 19 -19.26 11.80 -3.56
C ALA A 19 -20.47 11.25 -4.32
N THR A 20 -20.39 11.13 -5.65
CA THR A 20 -21.54 10.81 -6.51
C THR A 20 -21.50 9.38 -7.08
N GLY A 21 -20.36 8.69 -6.96
CA GLY A 21 -20.09 7.42 -7.66
C GLY A 21 -20.02 7.56 -9.18
N LYS A 22 -20.10 8.78 -9.72
CA LYS A 22 -20.03 9.11 -11.15
C LYS A 22 -19.02 10.23 -11.34
N GLY A 23 -17.86 9.91 -11.87
CA GLY A 23 -16.88 10.94 -12.20
C GLY A 23 -15.89 10.49 -13.27
N ALA A 24 -14.96 11.39 -13.57
CA ALA A 24 -13.90 11.18 -14.53
C ALA A 24 -12.56 11.40 -13.83
N THR A 25 -11.61 10.51 -14.11
CA THR A 25 -10.27 10.54 -13.54
C THR A 25 -9.25 10.51 -14.67
N LEU A 26 -8.27 11.40 -14.63
CA LEU A 26 -7.13 11.42 -15.54
C LEU A 26 -5.98 10.64 -14.91
N GLY A 27 -5.54 9.56 -15.54
CA GLY A 27 -4.30 8.88 -15.16
C GLY A 27 -3.09 9.79 -15.42
N ILE A 28 -2.19 9.89 -14.45
CA ILE A 28 -0.95 10.67 -14.58
C ILE A 28 0.26 9.73 -14.59
N SER A 29 1.39 10.23 -15.12
CA SER A 29 2.62 9.45 -15.22
C SER A 29 3.21 9.06 -13.87
N LYS A 30 2.94 9.83 -12.81
CA LYS A 30 3.46 9.58 -11.46
C LYS A 30 3.04 8.19 -10.99
N ASN A 31 3.99 7.39 -10.54
CA ASN A 31 3.78 6.01 -10.13
C ASN A 31 4.39 5.74 -8.76
N ILE A 32 3.83 4.75 -8.07
CA ILE A 32 4.32 4.25 -6.78
C ILE A 32 4.60 2.78 -6.94
N ASP A 33 5.82 2.39 -6.64
CA ASP A 33 6.21 1.00 -6.55
C ASP A 33 6.06 0.54 -5.09
N VAL A 34 5.30 -0.52 -4.90
CA VAL A 34 5.08 -1.15 -3.60
C VAL A 34 5.78 -2.50 -3.61
N ILE A 35 6.75 -2.67 -2.70
CA ILE A 35 7.45 -3.94 -2.51
C ILE A 35 7.00 -4.50 -1.17
N ILE A 36 6.46 -5.72 -1.18
CA ILE A 36 6.03 -6.44 0.01
C ILE A 36 6.98 -7.60 0.24
N GLU A 37 7.60 -7.62 1.42
CA GLU A 37 8.44 -8.70 1.88
C GLU A 37 7.77 -9.40 3.06
N THR A 38 7.68 -10.72 2.98
CA THR A 38 7.17 -11.54 4.09
C THR A 38 8.33 -12.22 4.80
N SER A 39 8.37 -12.08 6.13
CA SER A 39 9.34 -12.75 7.00
C SER A 39 8.63 -13.43 8.17
N GLN A 40 9.30 -14.37 8.84
CA GLN A 40 8.73 -14.98 10.04
C GLN A 40 8.78 -13.99 11.21
N GLY A 41 7.65 -13.83 11.91
CA GLY A 41 7.51 -12.87 12.99
C GLY A 41 6.08 -12.31 13.08
N HIS A 42 5.89 -11.27 13.87
CA HIS A 42 4.58 -10.62 14.02
C HIS A 42 4.63 -9.16 13.60
N GLY A 43 3.57 -8.72 12.91
CA GLY A 43 3.25 -7.31 12.74
C GLY A 43 3.45 -6.78 11.32
N ILE A 44 3.19 -5.48 11.18
CA ILE A 44 3.21 -4.75 9.92
C ILE A 44 4.20 -3.59 10.07
N THR A 45 5.20 -3.52 9.19
CA THR A 45 6.15 -2.41 9.12
C THR A 45 6.01 -1.75 7.77
N THR A 46 5.77 -0.44 7.74
CA THR A 46 5.69 0.33 6.50
C THR A 46 6.81 1.34 6.46
N GLU A 47 7.53 1.40 5.34
CA GLU A 47 8.64 2.34 5.11
C GLU A 47 8.42 3.10 3.80
N THR A 48 8.83 4.36 3.76
CA THR A 48 8.79 5.21 2.57
C THR A 48 10.08 6.02 2.51
N ASN A 49 10.81 5.97 1.40
CA ASN A 49 12.09 6.67 1.21
C ASN A 49 13.04 6.54 2.42
N GLY A 50 13.16 5.33 2.99
CA GLY A 50 14.01 5.04 4.15
C GLY A 50 13.48 5.52 5.51
N LYS A 51 12.27 6.08 5.59
CA LYS A 51 11.62 6.50 6.84
C LYS A 51 10.48 5.57 7.21
N LEU A 52 10.35 5.25 8.49
CA LEU A 52 9.25 4.46 9.01
C LEU A 52 7.95 5.28 8.96
N LEU A 53 6.96 4.80 8.21
CA LEU A 53 5.66 5.44 8.06
C LEU A 53 4.62 4.71 8.91
N ARG A 54 4.10 5.36 9.95
CA ARG A 54 2.97 4.81 10.73
C ARG A 54 1.65 5.28 10.14
N SER A 55 1.11 4.54 9.17
CA SER A 55 -0.21 4.81 8.59
C SER A 55 -1.29 3.89 9.19
N ARG A 56 -2.26 4.50 9.89
CA ARG A 56 -3.42 3.77 10.41
C ARG A 56 -4.28 3.17 9.30
N LEU A 57 -4.34 3.82 8.13
CA LEU A 57 -5.11 3.35 6.99
C LEU A 57 -4.51 2.07 6.41
N ILE A 58 -3.19 2.05 6.17
CA ILE A 58 -2.51 0.89 5.62
C ILE A 58 -2.68 -0.32 6.55
N ASN A 59 -2.43 -0.13 7.85
CA ASN A 59 -2.61 -1.21 8.84
C ASN A 59 -4.03 -1.76 8.83
N ARG A 60 -5.04 -0.88 8.79
CA ARG A 60 -6.46 -1.29 8.80
C ARG A 60 -6.87 -2.03 7.52
N VAL A 61 -6.30 -1.64 6.37
CA VAL A 61 -6.53 -2.34 5.10
C VAL A 61 -5.89 -3.71 5.11
N VAL A 62 -4.64 -3.82 5.57
CA VAL A 62 -3.93 -5.10 5.68
C VAL A 62 -4.65 -6.04 6.65
N GLU A 63 -5.12 -5.56 7.80
CA GLU A 63 -5.90 -6.36 8.76
C GLU A 63 -7.25 -6.83 8.22
N LYS A 64 -7.81 -6.12 7.23
CA LYS A 64 -9.05 -6.55 6.54
C LYS A 64 -8.80 -7.60 5.47
N ILE A 65 -7.65 -7.54 4.80
CA ILE A 65 -7.30 -8.45 3.70
C ILE A 65 -6.66 -9.73 4.24
N VAL A 66 -5.75 -9.62 5.21
CA VAL A 66 -4.98 -10.73 5.76
C VAL A 66 -5.58 -11.17 7.11
N PRO A 67 -5.88 -12.46 7.30
CA PRO A 67 -6.42 -12.95 8.56
C PRO A 67 -5.46 -12.71 9.73
N LYS A 68 -6.01 -12.35 10.90
CA LYS A 68 -5.21 -12.13 12.13
C LYS A 68 -4.33 -13.32 12.52
N LYS A 69 -4.78 -14.55 12.23
CA LYS A 69 -4.01 -15.78 12.50
C LYS A 69 -2.71 -15.84 11.71
N GLU A 70 -2.70 -15.31 10.49
CA GLU A 70 -1.50 -15.26 9.63
C GLU A 70 -0.60 -14.09 10.02
N LEU A 71 -1.17 -12.92 10.32
CA LEU A 71 -0.42 -11.75 10.80
C LEU A 71 0.33 -11.99 12.12
N GLN A 72 -0.08 -12.99 12.91
CA GLN A 72 0.64 -13.40 14.13
C GLN A 72 1.90 -14.24 13.86
N LYS A 73 1.97 -14.91 12.70
CA LYS A 73 3.08 -15.79 12.32
C LYS A 73 3.98 -15.16 11.26
N THR A 74 3.43 -14.23 10.49
CA THR A 74 4.09 -13.57 9.37
C THR A 74 4.21 -12.08 9.63
N LYS A 75 5.45 -11.58 9.58
CA LYS A 75 5.76 -10.15 9.57
C LYS A 75 5.74 -9.64 8.13
N LEU A 76 4.92 -8.63 7.88
CA LEU A 76 4.81 -7.96 6.58
C LEU A 76 5.62 -6.67 6.61
N LYS A 77 6.63 -6.59 5.72
CA LYS A 77 7.35 -5.34 5.46
C LYS A 77 6.84 -4.77 4.14
N ILE A 78 6.32 -3.55 4.19
CA ILE A 78 5.77 -2.83 3.04
C ILE A 78 6.69 -1.64 2.77
N LEU A 79 7.36 -1.67 1.62
CA LEU A 79 8.21 -0.60 1.14
C LEU A 79 7.44 0.16 0.07
N LEU A 80 7.29 1.47 0.28
CA LEU A 80 6.67 2.38 -0.67
C LEU A 80 7.78 3.23 -1.30
N ASP A 81 8.04 3.03 -2.59
CA ASP A 81 8.99 3.81 -3.35
C ASP A 81 8.23 4.76 -4.29
N LEU A 82 8.44 6.07 -4.11
CA LEU A 82 7.86 7.08 -4.98
C LEU A 82 8.83 7.33 -6.13
N GLN A 83 8.46 6.86 -7.32
CA GLN A 83 9.14 7.28 -8.54
C GLN A 83 8.70 8.71 -8.89
N GLN A 84 9.67 9.59 -9.19
CA GLN A 84 9.44 11.01 -9.50
C GLN A 84 9.02 11.20 -10.95
#